data_AF-A0A5F1ZR05-F1
#
_entry.id   AF-A0A5F1ZR05-F1
#
_cell.length_a   1.000
_cell.length_b   1.000
_cell.length_c   1.000
_cell.angle_alpha   90.00
_cell.angle_beta   90.00
_cell.angle_gamma   90.00
#
_symmetry.space_group_name_H-M   'P 1'
#
loop_
_entity.id
_entity.type
_entity.pdbx_description
1 polymer ?
#
loop_
_entity_poly.entity_id
_entity_poly.type
_entity_poly.pdbx_seq_one_letter_code
_entity_poly.pdbx_strand_id
1 'polypeptide(L)'
;MDSSEDPSLHTKLEFSDAFHSAFREFFGDEKELQYELYDIKSEGSGPKARWATFTIRNPLGGRSLAFRFDPDTGSFYAMLRVQMIPGEEDWNLDSFFLRKGFTNMNSIDVQKNAGEWIFHSLARHYLGTIFRFCPRILEPDYKLEP
;
A
#
# COMPACT_ATOMS: atom_id res chain seq x y z
N MET A 1 28.07 12.35 -14.54
CA MET A 1 26.78 11.67 -14.75
C MET A 1 25.74 12.71 -14.46
N ASP A 2 24.97 13.10 -15.47
CA ASP A 2 24.00 14.18 -15.36
C ASP A 2 22.77 13.64 -14.64
N SER A 3 22.50 14.22 -13.48
CA SER A 3 21.37 13.89 -12.61
C SER A 3 20.11 14.49 -13.23
N SER A 4 19.59 13.88 -14.30
CA SER A 4 18.22 14.16 -14.72
C SER A 4 17.31 13.75 -13.57
N GLU A 5 16.82 14.71 -12.81
CA GLU A 5 15.87 14.51 -11.72
C GLU A 5 14.76 13.58 -12.20
N ASP A 6 14.50 12.50 -11.47
CA ASP A 6 13.40 11.60 -11.78
C ASP A 6 12.10 12.43 -11.84
N PRO A 7 11.46 12.59 -13.01
CA PRO A 7 10.30 13.47 -13.14
C PRO A 7 9.10 12.99 -12.30
N SER A 8 9.12 11.73 -11.86
CA SER A 8 8.12 11.14 -10.97
C SER A 8 8.44 11.30 -9.48
N LEU A 9 9.58 11.91 -9.12
CA LEU A 9 10.03 12.01 -7.73
C LEU A 9 9.02 12.73 -6.84
N HIS A 10 8.45 13.84 -7.30
CA HIS A 10 7.46 14.59 -6.54
C HIS A 10 6.23 13.73 -6.23
N THR A 11 5.68 13.05 -7.24
CA THR A 11 4.55 12.13 -7.10
C THR A 11 4.85 10.97 -6.15
N LYS A 12 6.06 10.40 -6.21
CA LYS A 12 6.50 9.32 -5.31
C LYS A 12 6.53 9.78 -3.85
N LEU A 13 7.03 10.99 -3.61
CA LEU A 13 7.08 11.59 -2.27
C LEU A 13 5.67 11.87 -1.74
N GLU A 14 4.82 12.52 -2.54
CA GLU A 14 3.43 12.82 -2.15
C GLU A 14 2.63 11.53 -1.86
N PHE A 15 2.83 10.50 -2.69
CA PHE A 15 2.24 9.18 -2.48
C PHE A 15 2.71 8.55 -1.17
N SER A 16 4.01 8.50 -0.94
CA SER A 16 4.59 7.94 0.30
C SER A 16 4.10 8.69 1.55
N ASP A 17 4.13 10.03 1.53
CA ASP A 17 3.70 10.87 2.64
C ASP A 17 2.22 10.64 2.99
N ALA A 18 1.35 10.56 1.97
CA ALA A 18 -0.07 10.31 2.16
C ALA A 18 -0.33 8.94 2.83
N PHE A 19 0.39 7.90 2.40
CA PHE A 19 0.24 6.55 2.96
C PHE A 19 0.85 6.43 4.36
N HIS A 20 1.99 7.05 4.63
CA HIS A 20 2.56 7.14 5.98
C HIS A 20 1.62 7.87 6.94
N SER A 21 1.10 9.03 6.52
CA SER A 21 0.20 9.84 7.34
C SER A 21 -1.08 9.08 7.67
N ALA A 22 -1.73 8.48 6.67
CA ALA A 22 -2.94 7.68 6.88
C ALA A 22 -2.65 6.41 7.71
N PHE A 23 -1.50 5.76 7.53
CA PHE A 23 -1.14 4.61 8.35
C PHE A 23 -1.10 4.98 9.83
N ARG A 24 -0.40 6.07 10.17
CA ARG A 24 -0.33 6.56 11.55
C ARG A 24 -1.68 6.97 12.11
N GLU A 25 -2.56 7.55 11.28
CA GLU A 25 -3.93 7.90 11.65
C GLU A 25 -4.74 6.68 12.12
N PHE A 26 -4.64 5.54 11.42
CA PHE A 26 -5.46 4.35 11.71
C PHE A 26 -4.80 3.33 12.63
N PHE A 27 -3.47 3.18 12.57
CA PHE A 27 -2.75 2.10 13.25
C PHE A 27 -1.78 2.60 14.32
N GLY A 28 -1.47 3.90 14.40
CA GLY A 28 -0.50 4.45 15.37
C GLY A 28 0.95 4.39 14.87
N ASP A 29 1.91 4.52 15.78
CA ASP A 29 3.35 4.56 15.44
C ASP A 29 3.85 3.17 15.01
N GLU A 30 4.46 3.09 13.82
CA GLU A 30 4.97 1.87 13.24
C GLU A 30 6.01 1.14 14.12
N LYS A 31 6.78 1.88 14.92
CA LYS A 31 7.83 1.30 15.80
C LYS A 31 7.27 0.64 17.04
N GLU A 32 6.16 1.16 17.57
CA GLU A 32 5.50 0.59 18.74
C GLU A 32 4.86 -0.78 18.40
N LEU A 33 4.48 -0.97 17.14
CA LEU A 33 3.77 -2.15 16.65
C LEU A 33 4.62 -3.08 15.77
N GLN A 34 5.94 -2.82 15.68
CA GLN A 34 6.90 -3.60 14.90
C GLN A 34 6.53 -3.74 13.41
N TYR A 35 5.84 -2.75 12.84
CA TYR A 35 5.56 -2.71 11.42
C TYR A 35 6.76 -2.16 10.65
N GLU A 36 7.07 -2.81 9.53
CA GLU A 36 8.00 -2.29 8.54
C GLU A 36 7.20 -1.52 7.47
N LEU A 37 7.41 -0.22 7.42
CA LEU A 37 6.93 0.65 6.35
C LEU A 37 8.11 0.97 5.45
N TYR A 38 8.00 0.65 4.17
CA TYR A 38 9.07 0.97 3.22
C TYR A 38 8.54 1.31 1.84
N ASP A 39 9.20 2.31 1.27
CA ASP A 39 9.06 2.69 -0.12
C ASP A 39 10.02 1.86 -0.95
N ILE A 40 9.48 0.98 -1.79
CA ILE A 40 10.32 0.31 -2.77
C ILE A 40 10.59 1.31 -3.88
N LYS A 41 11.74 2.00 -3.78
CA LYS A 41 12.36 2.64 -4.94
C LYS A 41 12.83 1.50 -5.83
N SER A 42 12.12 1.25 -6.91
CA SER A 42 12.54 0.30 -7.93
C SER A 42 13.82 0.84 -8.60
N GLU A 43 14.99 0.47 -8.09
CA GLU A 43 16.32 0.83 -8.64
C GLU A 43 16.67 0.06 -9.93
N GLY A 44 15.69 -0.23 -10.79
CA GLY A 44 15.85 -1.11 -11.95
C GLY A 44 15.48 -0.45 -13.28
N SER A 45 15.98 -1.03 -14.38
CA SER A 45 15.47 -0.77 -15.73
C SER A 45 14.24 -1.66 -15.99
N GLY A 46 13.07 -1.04 -16.20
CA GLY A 46 11.82 -1.74 -16.51
C GLY A 46 10.58 -0.85 -16.38
N PRO A 47 9.41 -1.26 -16.90
CA PRO A 47 8.20 -0.43 -16.91
C PRO A 47 7.69 -0.06 -15.51
N LYS A 48 8.06 -0.83 -14.47
CA LYS A 48 7.67 -0.58 -13.08
C LYS A 48 8.66 0.30 -12.30
N ALA A 49 9.79 0.68 -12.91
CA ALA A 49 10.83 1.49 -12.30
C ALA A 49 10.36 2.88 -11.82
N ARG A 50 9.30 3.38 -12.46
CA ARG A 50 8.71 4.69 -12.21
C ARG A 50 7.55 4.69 -11.23
N TRP A 51 7.09 3.51 -10.83
CA TRP A 51 5.91 3.42 -9.98
C TRP A 51 6.23 3.94 -8.58
N ALA A 52 5.31 4.70 -8.01
CA ALA A 52 5.32 4.97 -6.58
C ALA A 52 4.82 3.70 -5.87
N THR A 53 5.60 3.15 -4.94
CA THR A 53 5.26 1.91 -4.24
C THR A 53 5.44 2.08 -2.75
N PHE A 54 4.36 1.87 -1.99
CA PHE A 54 4.35 1.88 -0.53
C PHE A 54 4.00 0.47 -0.04
N THR A 55 4.81 -0.09 0.84
CA THR A 55 4.60 -1.44 1.38
C THR A 55 4.54 -1.42 2.90
N ILE A 56 3.55 -2.13 3.45
CA ILE A 56 3.39 -2.37 4.89
C ILE A 56 3.61 -3.86 5.14
N ARG A 57 4.48 -4.18 6.07
CA ARG A 57 4.76 -5.57 6.46
C ARG A 57 4.83 -5.71 7.97
N ASN A 58 4.38 -6.86 8.47
CA ASN A 58 4.81 -7.37 9.76
C ASN A 58 5.94 -8.39 9.52
N PRO A 59 7.13 -8.26 10.10
CA PRO A 59 8.24 -9.19 9.89
C PRO A 59 7.91 -10.63 10.26
N LEU A 60 7.02 -10.82 11.23
CA LEU A 60 6.54 -12.11 11.72
C LEU A 60 5.24 -12.57 11.03
N GLY A 61 4.80 -11.82 10.01
CA GLY A 61 3.70 -12.19 9.13
C GLY A 61 4.22 -12.68 7.79
N GLY A 62 3.62 -13.75 7.26
CA GLY A 62 3.78 -14.19 5.87
C GLY A 62 2.96 -13.34 4.89
N ARG A 63 2.61 -12.10 5.25
CA ARG A 63 1.74 -11.22 4.47
C ARG A 63 2.28 -9.80 4.45
N SER A 64 2.10 -9.10 3.34
CA SER A 64 2.35 -7.66 3.23
C SER A 64 1.27 -6.98 2.40
N LEU A 65 1.05 -5.70 2.64
CA LEU A 65 0.19 -4.86 1.81
C LEU A 65 1.07 -4.02 0.90
N ALA A 66 0.75 -3.99 -0.38
CA ALA A 66 1.46 -3.18 -1.35
C ALA A 66 0.49 -2.28 -2.10
N PHE A 67 0.77 -0.98 -2.06
CA PHE A 67 0.05 0.05 -2.79
C PHE A 67 0.99 0.62 -3.85
N ARG A 68 0.50 0.70 -5.08
CA ARG A 68 1.30 1.08 -6.24
C ARG A 68 0.54 2.09 -7.08
N PHE A 69 1.22 3.13 -7.51
CA PHE A 69 0.70 4.13 -8.44
C PHE A 69 1.64 4.30 -9.62
N ASP A 70 1.08 4.19 -10.83
CA ASP A 70 1.78 4.45 -12.08
C ASP A 70 1.53 5.90 -12.52
N PRO A 71 2.54 6.79 -12.44
CA PRO A 71 2.37 8.19 -12.82
C PRO A 71 2.13 8.40 -14.31
N ASP A 72 2.56 7.46 -15.17
CA ASP A 72 2.43 7.59 -16.62
C ASP A 72 0.99 7.31 -17.08
N THR A 73 0.27 6.41 -16.38
CA THR A 73 -1.09 5.99 -16.73
C THR A 73 -2.16 6.46 -15.75
N GLY A 74 -1.76 6.95 -14.57
CA GLY A 74 -2.67 7.24 -13.46
C GLY A 74 -3.24 5.98 -12.78
N SER A 75 -2.73 4.80 -13.14
CA SER A 75 -3.26 3.53 -12.63
C SER A 75 -2.84 3.31 -11.18
N PHE A 76 -3.78 2.87 -10.35
CA PHE A 76 -3.53 2.51 -8.96
C PHE A 76 -3.83 1.03 -8.71
N TYR A 77 -2.99 0.39 -7.90
CA TYR A 77 -3.13 -1.01 -7.52
C TYR A 77 -2.92 -1.17 -6.02
N ALA A 78 -3.81 -1.91 -5.38
CA ALA A 78 -3.73 -2.29 -3.98
C ALA A 78 -3.76 -3.82 -3.87
N MET A 79 -2.70 -4.41 -3.31
CA MET A 79 -2.49 -5.85 -3.28
C MET A 79 -2.17 -6.32 -1.86
N LEU A 80 -2.75 -7.46 -1.47
CA LEU A 80 -2.27 -8.28 -0.38
C LEU A 80 -1.30 -9.30 -0.98
N ARG A 81 -0.02 -9.23 -0.60
CA ARG A 81 0.96 -10.24 -0.96
C ARG A 81 1.01 -11.29 0.13
N VAL A 82 0.90 -12.56 -0.24
CA VAL A 82 0.92 -13.70 0.67
C VAL A 82 2.09 -14.60 0.30
N GLN A 83 2.96 -14.86 1.27
CA GLN A 83 4.09 -15.77 1.09
C GLN A 83 3.58 -17.22 1.12
N MET A 84 3.84 -17.94 0.04
CA MET A 84 3.46 -19.34 -0.16
C MET A 84 4.72 -20.20 -0.27
N ILE A 85 4.62 -21.51 -0.02
CA ILE A 85 5.75 -22.42 -0.26
C ILE A 85 5.37 -23.41 -1.38
N PRO A 86 5.97 -23.32 -2.58
CA PRO A 86 6.93 -22.29 -3.04
C PRO A 86 6.24 -21.04 -3.66
N GLY A 87 6.69 -19.83 -3.29
CA GLY A 87 6.39 -18.59 -4.04
C GLY A 87 5.77 -17.43 -3.24
N GLU A 88 5.22 -16.47 -3.97
CA GLU A 88 4.45 -15.34 -3.45
C GLU A 88 3.21 -15.18 -4.32
N GLU A 89 2.05 -15.00 -3.71
CA GLU A 89 0.80 -14.72 -4.40
C GLU A 89 0.35 -13.28 -4.15
N ASP A 90 -0.05 -12.61 -5.22
CA ASP A 90 -0.52 -11.23 -5.22
C ASP A 90 -2.06 -11.22 -5.34
N TRP A 91 -2.77 -10.88 -4.27
CA TRP A 91 -4.24 -10.83 -4.23
C TRP A 91 -4.74 -9.39 -4.28
N ASN A 92 -5.65 -9.08 -5.21
CA ASN A 92 -6.24 -7.75 -5.34
C ASN A 92 -7.14 -7.41 -4.13
N LEU A 93 -6.87 -6.28 -3.47
CA LEU A 93 -7.57 -5.87 -2.25
C LEU A 93 -9.04 -5.49 -2.49
N ASP A 94 -9.38 -4.88 -3.64
CA ASP A 94 -10.77 -4.55 -3.96
C ASP A 94 -11.63 -5.81 -4.03
N SER A 95 -11.11 -6.84 -4.70
CA SER A 95 -11.76 -8.16 -4.79
C SER A 95 -11.87 -8.83 -3.42
N PHE A 96 -10.86 -8.68 -2.57
CA PHE A 96 -10.87 -9.21 -1.21
C PHE A 96 -11.91 -8.51 -0.33
N PHE A 97 -12.00 -7.19 -0.37
CA PHE A 97 -12.97 -6.40 0.38
C PHE A 97 -14.41 -6.67 -0.04
N LEU A 98 -14.66 -6.78 -1.35
CA LEU A 98 -15.97 -7.18 -1.89
C LEU A 98 -16.43 -8.51 -1.29
N ARG A 99 -15.54 -9.51 -1.23
CA ARG A 99 -15.84 -10.83 -0.61
C ARG A 99 -16.09 -10.74 0.90
N LYS A 100 -15.57 -9.72 1.57
CA LYS A 100 -15.81 -9.45 3.00
C LYS A 100 -17.03 -8.57 3.25
N GLY A 101 -17.82 -8.28 2.22
CA GLY A 101 -19.08 -7.52 2.32
C GLY A 101 -18.91 -6.01 2.22
N PHE A 102 -17.72 -5.52 1.85
CA PHE A 102 -17.51 -4.11 1.57
C PHE A 102 -17.86 -3.79 0.12
N THR A 103 -19.01 -3.16 -0.09
CA THR A 103 -19.56 -2.83 -1.41
C THR A 103 -19.40 -1.35 -1.78
N ASN A 104 -18.63 -0.59 -1.01
CA ASN A 104 -18.42 0.84 -1.24
C ASN A 104 -17.46 1.10 -2.41
N MET A 105 -17.25 2.39 -2.73
CA MET A 105 -16.38 2.91 -3.79
C MET A 105 -15.10 2.08 -3.98
N ASN A 106 -14.85 1.59 -5.19
CA ASN A 106 -13.58 0.96 -5.53
C ASN A 106 -12.50 2.02 -5.81
N SER A 107 -11.26 1.59 -6.07
CA SER A 107 -10.16 2.49 -6.45
C SER A 107 -10.56 3.53 -7.52
N ILE A 108 -11.26 3.10 -8.56
CA ILE A 108 -11.68 3.97 -9.69
C ILE A 108 -12.63 5.07 -9.22
N ASP A 109 -13.60 4.72 -8.37
CA ASP A 109 -14.56 5.69 -7.84
C ASP A 109 -13.91 6.68 -6.88
N VAL A 110 -12.94 6.23 -6.07
CA VAL A 110 -12.15 7.12 -5.21
C VAL A 110 -11.34 8.10 -6.04
N GLN A 111 -10.63 7.62 -7.07
CA GLN A 111 -9.82 8.47 -7.94
C GLN A 111 -10.64 9.56 -8.64
N LYS A 112 -11.85 9.24 -9.11
CA LYS A 112 -12.75 10.21 -9.77
C LYS A 112 -13.20 11.35 -8.85
N ASN A 113 -13.34 11.08 -7.56
CA ASN A 113 -13.89 12.03 -6.59
C ASN A 113 -12.84 12.79 -5.79
N ALA A 114 -11.56 12.37 -5.86
CA ALA A 114 -10.53 12.87 -4.95
C ALA A 114 -9.96 14.25 -5.31
N GLY A 115 -10.07 14.68 -6.56
CA GLY A 115 -9.48 15.94 -7.04
C GLY A 115 -7.97 16.01 -6.73
N GLU A 116 -7.53 17.11 -6.14
CA GLU A 116 -6.13 17.34 -5.74
C GLU A 116 -5.66 16.41 -4.61
N TRP A 117 -6.57 15.78 -3.86
CA TRP A 117 -6.26 14.96 -2.68
C TRP A 117 -6.25 13.46 -3.00
N ILE A 118 -5.81 13.09 -4.21
CA ILE A 118 -5.91 11.72 -4.72
C ILE A 118 -5.22 10.68 -3.83
N PHE A 119 -3.97 10.93 -3.42
CA PHE A 119 -3.24 9.95 -2.62
C PHE A 119 -3.76 9.84 -1.20
N HIS A 120 -4.13 10.95 -0.57
CA HIS A 120 -4.76 10.94 0.76
C HIS A 120 -6.11 10.23 0.73
N SER A 121 -6.90 10.44 -0.32
CA SER A 121 -8.20 9.78 -0.49
C SER A 121 -8.04 8.28 -0.68
N LEU A 122 -7.09 7.85 -1.51
CA LEU A 122 -6.76 6.43 -1.69
C LEU A 122 -6.24 5.81 -0.39
N ALA A 123 -5.25 6.43 0.25
CA ALA A 123 -4.65 5.92 1.48
C ALA A 123 -5.70 5.74 2.59
N ARG A 124 -6.54 6.76 2.83
CA ARG A 124 -7.63 6.68 3.82
C ARG A 124 -8.69 5.65 3.45
N HIS A 125 -9.04 5.54 2.16
CA HIS A 125 -9.98 4.54 1.70
C HIS A 125 -9.50 3.13 2.04
N TYR A 126 -8.27 2.77 1.63
CA TYR A 126 -7.75 1.44 1.84
C TYR A 126 -7.43 1.14 3.30
N LEU A 127 -6.70 2.03 3.98
CA LEU A 127 -6.27 1.80 5.36
C LEU A 127 -7.45 1.86 6.33
N GLY A 128 -8.42 2.77 6.10
CA GLY A 128 -9.66 2.80 6.86
C GLY A 128 -10.54 1.57 6.65
N THR A 129 -10.61 1.06 5.41
CA THR A 129 -11.33 -0.20 5.11
C THR A 129 -10.67 -1.38 5.81
N ILE A 130 -9.33 -1.47 5.77
CA ILE A 130 -8.58 -2.50 6.49
C ILE A 130 -8.82 -2.41 7.98
N PHE A 131 -8.65 -1.23 8.57
CA PHE A 131 -8.86 -0.99 9.99
C PHE A 131 -10.26 -1.45 10.44
N ARG A 132 -11.29 -1.10 9.65
CA ARG A 132 -12.68 -1.40 9.99
C ARG A 132 -13.08 -2.86 9.77
N PHE A 133 -12.66 -3.48 8.67
CA PHE A 133 -13.20 -4.77 8.22
C PHE A 133 -12.20 -5.92 8.27
N CYS A 134 -10.90 -5.61 8.23
CA CYS A 134 -9.83 -6.60 8.15
C CYS A 134 -8.64 -6.24 9.05
N PRO A 135 -8.84 -5.84 10.33
CA PRO A 135 -7.76 -5.31 11.16
C PRO A 135 -6.62 -6.32 11.37
N ARG A 136 -6.96 -7.62 11.29
CA ARG A 136 -6.01 -8.73 11.49
C ARG A 136 -5.13 -9.03 10.27
N ILE A 137 -5.32 -8.33 9.14
CA ILE A 137 -4.59 -8.64 7.90
C ILE A 137 -3.07 -8.46 8.05
N LEU A 138 -2.67 -7.57 8.96
CA LEU A 138 -1.27 -7.25 9.29
C LEU A 138 -0.81 -7.88 10.62
N GLU A 139 -1.64 -8.68 11.29
CA GLU A 139 -1.20 -9.38 12.51
C GLU A 139 -0.13 -10.43 12.19
N PRO A 140 0.81 -10.67 13.12
CA PRO A 140 1.81 -11.71 12.97
C PRO A 140 1.13 -13.09 12.91
N ASP A 141 1.69 -14.00 12.10
CA ASP A 141 1.19 -15.37 12.01
C ASP A 141 1.60 -16.22 13.23
N TYR A 142 2.69 -15.82 13.89
CA TYR A 142 3.24 -16.49 15.05
C TYR A 142 3.53 -15.48 16.16
N LYS A 143 3.19 -15.85 17.40
CA LYS A 143 3.66 -15.13 18.58
C LYS A 143 4.98 -15.79 19.00
N LEU A 144 6.04 -15.00 19.10
CA LEU A 144 7.26 -15.47 19.76
C LEU A 144 6.96 -15.55 21.25
N GLU A 145 7.02 -16.74 21.83
CA GLU A 145 6.99 -16.88 23.29
C GLU A 145 8.28 -16.26 23.87
N PRO A 146 8.18 -15.51 24.98
CA PRO A 146 9.33 -14.85 25.61
C PRO A 146 10.31 -15.82 26.26
#